data_AF-A0A0G1MV75-F1
#
_entry.id   AF-A0A0G1MV75-F1
#
_cell.length_a   1.000
_cell.length_b   1.000
_cell.length_c   1.000
_cell.angle_alpha   90.00
_cell.angle_beta   90.00
_cell.angle_gamma   90.00
#
_symmetry.space_group_name_H-M   'P 1'
#
loop_
_entity.id
_entity.type
_entity.pdbx_description
1 polymer ?
#
loop_
_entity_poly.entity_id
_entity_poly.type
_entity_poly.pdbx_seq_one_letter_code
_entity_poly.pdbx_strand_id
1 'polypeptide(L)'
;MQEQQLKLLLQSAIVREMEPLKSKFSFWRVEVPNTPRTLWESNHQQPDLRQLLPNVNEQVFIEADDELRALCGIGWEFVWGKPTPPFIAQHKEDLRQLSVQEKELSDLERLWLVISAVDTDYF
;
A
#
# COMPACT_ATOMS: atom_id res chain seq x y z
N MET A 1 -1.25 19.03 3.49
CA MET A 1 -2.25 18.29 2.68
C MET A 1 -3.28 17.78 3.66
N GLN A 2 -4.58 17.92 3.40
CA GLN A 2 -5.59 17.32 4.29
C GLN A 2 -5.48 15.79 4.18
N GLU A 3 -5.48 15.08 5.31
CA GLU A 3 -5.28 13.62 5.37
C GLU A 3 -6.17 12.85 4.38
N GLN A 4 -7.44 13.23 4.30
CA GLN A 4 -8.40 12.65 3.36
C GLN A 4 -8.00 12.81 1.89
N GLN A 5 -7.41 13.95 1.53
CA GLN A 5 -6.91 14.19 0.19
C GLN A 5 -5.74 13.27 -0.14
N LEU A 6 -4.83 13.04 0.82
CA LEU A 6 -3.70 12.13 0.65
C LEU A 6 -4.18 10.69 0.46
N LYS A 7 -5.14 10.23 1.29
CA LYS A 7 -5.76 8.90 1.14
C LYS A 7 -6.32 8.68 -0.25
N LEU A 8 -7.11 9.64 -0.76
CA LEU A 8 -7.70 9.55 -2.09
C LEU A 8 -6.64 9.49 -3.20
N LEU A 9 -5.59 10.31 -3.10
CA LEU A 9 -4.49 10.32 -4.07
C LEU A 9 -3.71 9.00 -4.05
N LEU A 10 -3.41 8.47 -2.85
CA LEU A 10 -2.71 7.19 -2.70
C LEU A 10 -3.56 6.03 -3.22
N GLN A 11 -4.85 5.97 -2.86
CA GLN A 11 -5.76 4.94 -3.36
C GLN A 11 -5.81 4.94 -4.90
N SER A 12 -5.95 6.11 -5.51
CA SER A 12 -5.97 6.23 -6.99
C SER A 12 -4.67 5.74 -7.62
N ALA A 13 -3.51 6.12 -7.07
CA ALA A 13 -2.22 5.70 -7.58
C ALA A 13 -1.98 4.18 -7.40
N ILE A 14 -2.31 3.63 -6.24
CA ILE A 14 -2.15 2.20 -5.91
C ILE A 14 -2.99 1.32 -6.83
N VAL A 15 -4.26 1.68 -7.09
CA VAL A 15 -5.13 0.88 -7.95
C VAL A 15 -4.53 0.69 -9.35
N ARG A 16 -3.87 1.71 -9.88
CA ARG A 16 -3.16 1.60 -11.16
C ARG A 16 -1.97 0.64 -11.09
N GLU A 17 -1.13 0.77 -10.07
CA GLU A 17 0.06 -0.08 -9.90
C GLU A 17 -0.31 -1.55 -9.59
N MET A 18 -1.52 -1.80 -9.10
CA MET A 18 -2.05 -3.14 -8.90
C MET A 18 -2.52 -3.83 -10.19
N GLU A 19 -2.83 -3.08 -11.25
CA GLU A 19 -3.35 -3.67 -12.51
C GLU A 19 -2.42 -4.74 -13.10
N PRO A 20 -1.09 -4.53 -13.19
CA PRO A 20 -0.16 -5.55 -13.68
C PRO A 20 -0.06 -6.77 -12.74
N LEU A 21 -0.28 -6.58 -11.43
CA LEU A 21 -0.17 -7.66 -10.43
C LEU A 21 -1.34 -8.65 -10.47
N LYS A 22 -2.47 -8.32 -11.11
CA LYS A 22 -3.63 -9.23 -11.24
C LYS A 22 -3.26 -10.61 -11.77
N SER A 23 -2.34 -10.65 -12.74
CA SER A 23 -1.82 -11.90 -13.30
C SER A 23 -1.04 -12.72 -12.27
N LYS A 24 -0.18 -12.07 -11.47
CA LYS A 24 0.58 -12.70 -10.38
C LYS A 24 -0.35 -13.20 -9.27
N PHE A 25 -1.34 -12.41 -8.85
CA PHE A 25 -2.32 -12.83 -7.85
C PHE A 25 -3.09 -14.08 -8.29
N SER A 26 -3.52 -14.12 -9.56
CA SER A 26 -4.16 -15.29 -10.13
C SER A 26 -3.23 -16.50 -10.18
N PHE A 27 -1.94 -16.31 -10.52
CA PHE A 27 -0.95 -17.38 -10.55
C PHE A 27 -0.74 -17.99 -9.16
N TRP A 28 -0.59 -17.15 -8.14
CA TRP A 28 -0.40 -17.55 -6.74
C TRP A 28 -1.70 -17.94 -6.02
N ARG A 29 -2.85 -17.88 -6.69
CA ARG A 29 -4.19 -18.14 -6.14
C ARG A 29 -4.47 -17.35 -4.87
N VAL A 30 -3.99 -16.10 -4.82
CA VAL A 30 -4.22 -15.21 -3.69
C VAL A 30 -5.52 -14.45 -3.92
N GLU A 31 -6.46 -14.59 -2.99
CA GLU A 31 -7.66 -13.76 -2.94
C GLU A 31 -7.27 -12.36 -2.45
N VAL A 32 -7.30 -11.40 -3.36
CA VAL A 32 -7.10 -9.99 -3.03
C VAL A 32 -8.43 -9.45 -2.51
N PRO A 33 -8.47 -8.85 -1.30
CA PRO A 33 -9.65 -8.11 -0.85
C PRO A 33 -10.06 -7.12 -1.93
N ASN A 34 -11.37 -6.96 -2.16
CA ASN A 34 -11.85 -5.94 -3.09
C ASN A 34 -11.22 -4.60 -2.69
N THR A 35 -10.28 -4.10 -3.49
CA THR A 35 -9.70 -2.78 -3.29
C THR A 35 -10.86 -1.79 -3.19
N PRO A 36 -10.84 -0.85 -2.23
CA PRO A 36 -11.94 0.09 -2.08
C PRO A 36 -12.19 0.72 -3.44
N ARG A 37 -13.42 0.54 -3.96
CA ARG A 37 -13.86 1.04 -5.26
C ARG A 37 -13.46 2.51 -5.33
N THR A 38 -12.43 2.81 -6.11
CA THR A 38 -11.91 4.15 -6.27
C THR A 38 -13.02 5.00 -6.89
N LEU A 39 -13.41 6.07 -6.19
CA LEU A 39 -14.34 7.10 -6.69
C LEU A 39 -13.76 7.88 -7.90
N TRP A 40 -12.55 7.54 -8.36
CA TRP A 40 -11.86 8.28 -9.41
C TRP A 40 -11.12 7.36 -10.39
N GLU A 41 -11.86 6.89 -11.40
CA GLU A 41 -11.31 6.41 -12.67
C GLU A 41 -11.11 7.61 -13.61
N SER A 42 -10.28 8.57 -13.22
CA SER A 42 -9.90 9.66 -14.15
C SER A 42 -8.74 9.19 -15.01
N ASN A 43 -8.96 9.18 -16.34
CA ASN A 43 -7.93 9.00 -17.37
C ASN A 43 -6.96 10.19 -17.49
N HIS A 44 -7.10 11.23 -16.66
CA HIS A 44 -6.25 12.42 -16.68
C HIS A 44 -5.33 12.46 -15.46
N GLN A 45 -4.02 12.50 -15.73
CA GLN A 45 -2.90 12.75 -14.80
C GLN A 45 -3.09 12.13 -13.41
N GLN A 46 -2.98 10.80 -13.36
CA GLN A 46 -2.92 10.11 -12.07
C GLN A 46 -1.63 10.48 -11.33
N PRO A 47 -1.71 10.67 -10.01
CA PRO A 47 -0.58 11.10 -9.22
C PRO A 47 0.49 10.01 -9.12
N ASP A 48 1.76 10.41 -9.16
CA ASP A 48 2.91 9.51 -9.06
C ASP A 48 3.25 9.24 -7.58
N LEU A 49 3.27 7.97 -7.18
CA LEU A 49 3.67 7.54 -5.82
C LEU A 49 5.04 8.11 -5.42
N ARG A 50 5.96 8.25 -6.36
CA ARG A 50 7.30 8.81 -6.14
C ARG A 50 7.28 10.30 -5.78
N GLN A 51 6.19 10.99 -6.08
CA GLN A 51 5.96 12.39 -5.71
C GLN A 51 5.12 12.51 -4.44
N LEU A 52 4.15 11.60 -4.23
CA LEU A 52 3.26 11.61 -3.07
C LEU A 52 3.95 11.17 -1.79
N LEU A 53 4.59 10.00 -1.80
CA LEU A 53 5.10 9.33 -0.60
C LEU A 53 6.26 10.04 0.10
N PRO A 54 7.18 10.74 -0.59
CA PRO A 54 8.23 11.50 0.09
C PRO A 54 7.71 12.64 0.99
N ASN A 55 6.45 13.08 0.81
CA ASN A 55 5.84 14.08 1.69
C ASN A 55 5.33 13.48 3.01
N VAL A 56 5.27 12.15 3.12
CA VAL A 56 4.91 11.43 4.34
C VAL A 56 6.19 11.21 5.14
N ASN A 57 6.46 12.12 6.07
CA ASN A 57 7.51 11.93 7.05
C ASN A 57 7.01 11.08 8.23
N GLU A 58 7.92 10.71 9.13
CA GLU A 58 7.62 9.87 10.29
C GLU A 58 6.51 10.45 11.17
N GLN A 59 6.50 11.77 11.39
CA GLN A 59 5.47 12.44 12.19
C GLN A 59 4.07 12.27 11.58
N VAL A 60 3.94 12.53 10.27
CA VAL A 60 2.68 12.36 9.54
C VAL A 60 2.21 10.91 9.58
N PHE A 61 3.15 9.96 9.52
CA PHE A 61 2.82 8.53 9.58
C PHE A 61 2.36 8.09 10.97
N ILE A 62 2.97 8.61 12.04
CA ILE A 62 2.60 8.29 13.43
C ILE A 62 1.22 8.87 13.77
N GLU A 63 0.92 10.07 13.28
CA GLU A 63 -0.38 10.74 13.50
C GLU A 63 -1.49 10.18 12.62
N ALA A 64 -1.15 9.44 11.56
CA ALA A 64 -2.09 8.84 10.63
C ALA A 64 -2.87 7.67 11.26
N ASP A 65 -4.11 7.53 10.83
CA ASP A 65 -4.90 6.34 11.12
C ASP A 65 -4.37 5.09 10.39
N ASP A 66 -4.91 3.92 10.78
CA ASP A 66 -4.47 2.63 10.24
C ASP A 66 -4.67 2.56 8.71
N GLU A 67 -5.74 3.17 8.19
CA GLU A 67 -6.02 3.20 6.75
C GLU A 67 -4.92 3.93 5.98
N LEU A 68 -4.55 5.15 6.39
CA LEU A 68 -3.50 5.90 5.72
C LEU A 68 -2.13 5.25 5.91
N ARG A 69 -1.84 4.66 7.07
CA ARG A 69 -0.60 3.91 7.29
C ARG A 69 -0.48 2.73 6.34
N ALA A 70 -1.55 1.95 6.17
CA ALA A 70 -1.58 0.84 5.23
C ALA A 70 -1.42 1.31 3.78
N LEU A 71 -2.10 2.38 3.37
CA LEU A 71 -1.95 2.97 2.02
C LEU A 71 -0.51 3.45 1.75
N CYS A 72 0.11 4.11 2.73
CA CYS A 72 1.52 4.52 2.62
C CYS A 72 2.42 3.30 2.44
N GLY A 73 2.19 2.26 3.24
CA GLY A 73 2.89 0.99 3.17
C GLY A 73 2.79 0.33 1.79
N ILE A 74 1.57 0.11 1.30
CA ILE A 74 1.30 -0.46 -0.02
C ILE A 74 1.97 0.39 -1.10
N GLY A 75 1.82 1.70 -1.05
CA GLY A 75 2.41 2.61 -2.02
C GLY A 75 3.94 2.46 -2.11
N TRP A 76 4.62 2.26 -0.97
CA TRP A 76 6.07 2.08 -0.94
C TRP A 76 6.55 0.78 -1.57
N GLU A 77 5.73 -0.27 -1.64
CA GLU A 77 6.07 -1.49 -2.38
C GLU A 77 6.22 -1.23 -3.88
N PHE A 78 5.53 -0.20 -4.40
CA PHE A 78 5.59 0.22 -5.80
C PHE A 78 6.61 1.34 -6.07
N VAL A 79 7.41 1.76 -5.08
CA VAL A 79 8.48 2.74 -5.29
C VAL A 79 9.81 2.03 -5.51
N TRP A 80 10.13 1.82 -6.78
CA TRP A 80 11.35 1.11 -7.19
C TRP A 80 12.58 2.02 -7.11
N GLY A 81 13.71 1.46 -6.68
CA GLY A 81 15.01 2.16 -6.63
C GLY A 81 15.18 3.12 -5.45
N LYS A 82 14.26 3.13 -4.48
CA LYS A 82 14.42 3.83 -3.20
C LYS A 82 14.12 2.88 -2.04
N PRO A 83 14.91 2.92 -0.95
CA PRO A 83 14.61 2.11 0.23
C PRO A 83 13.33 2.60 0.90
N THR A 84 12.49 1.65 1.33
CA THR A 84 11.34 1.93 2.20
C THR A 84 11.84 2.62 3.49
N PRO A 85 11.21 3.71 3.94
CA PRO A 85 11.57 4.37 5.19
C PRO A 85 11.51 3.42 6.40
N PRO A 86 12.43 3.54 7.38
CA PRO A 86 12.52 2.60 8.51
C PRO A 86 11.22 2.45 9.31
N PHE A 87 10.48 3.54 9.55
CA PHE A 87 9.23 3.52 10.29
C PHE A 87 8.11 2.73 9.57
N ILE A 88 8.09 2.77 8.22
CA ILE A 88 7.15 1.99 7.41
C ILE A 88 7.57 0.53 7.37
N ALA A 89 8.87 0.27 7.22
CA ALA A 89 9.42 -1.08 7.24
C ALA A 89 9.17 -1.77 8.59
N GLN A 90 9.34 -1.05 9.70
CA GLN A 90 9.04 -1.53 11.04
C GLN A 90 7.54 -1.83 11.19
N HIS A 91 6.67 -0.91 10.75
CA HIS A 91 5.23 -1.15 10.82
C HIS A 91 4.80 -2.38 10.01
N LYS A 92 5.41 -2.61 8.84
CA LYS A 92 5.19 -3.84 8.07
C LYS A 92 5.57 -5.10 8.86
N GLU A 93 6.70 -5.07 9.57
CA GLU A 93 7.11 -6.20 10.40
C GLU A 93 6.16 -6.42 11.57
N ASP A 94 5.68 -5.34 12.20
CA ASP A 94 4.67 -5.44 13.26
C ASP A 94 3.39 -6.11 12.74
N LEU A 95 2.91 -5.71 11.56
CA LEU A 95 1.75 -6.34 10.90
C LEU A 95 1.97 -7.83 10.60
N ARG A 96 3.18 -8.22 10.19
CA ARG A 96 3.53 -9.65 10.01
C ARG A 96 3.45 -10.42 11.32
N GLN A 97 4.00 -9.87 12.41
CA GLN A 97 3.93 -10.51 13.72
C GLN A 97 2.48 -10.64 14.21
N LEU A 98 1.64 -9.63 13.96
CA LEU A 98 0.20 -9.69 14.25
C LEU A 98 -0.49 -10.78 13.42
N SER A 99 -0.16 -10.89 12.13
CA SER A 99 -0.70 -11.95 11.25
C SER A 99 -0.31 -13.36 11.73
N VAL A 100 0.93 -13.55 12.20
CA VAL A 100 1.41 -14.83 12.75
C VAL A 100 0.68 -15.19 14.05
N GLN A 101 0.30 -14.18 14.83
CA GLN A 101 -0.49 -14.35 16.06
C GLN A 101 -1.99 -14.54 15.79
N GLU A 102 -2.40 -14.69 14.53
CA GLU A 102 -3.80 -14.80 14.09
C GLU A 102 -4.68 -13.63 14.57
N LYS A 103 -4.07 -12.45 14.78
CA LYS A 103 -4.82 -11.24 15.10
C LYS A 103 -5.49 -10.69 13.84
N GLU A 104 -6.65 -10.08 14.06
CA GLU A 104 -7.41 -9.47 12.98
C GLU A 104 -6.65 -8.28 12.39
N LEU A 105 -6.39 -8.37 11.09
CA LEU A 105 -5.88 -7.27 10.26
C LEU A 105 -7.02 -6.74 9.39
N SER A 106 -7.00 -5.44 9.13
CA SER A 106 -7.87 -4.80 8.13
C SER A 106 -7.58 -5.31 6.71
N ASP A 107 -8.52 -5.11 5.80
CA ASP A 107 -8.36 -5.52 4.40
C ASP A 107 -7.13 -4.88 3.73
N LEU A 108 -6.83 -3.61 4.05
CA LEU A 108 -5.67 -2.91 3.51
C LEU A 108 -4.35 -3.43 4.09
N GLU A 109 -4.29 -3.73 5.39
CA GLU A 109 -3.09 -4.32 5.99
C GLU A 109 -2.81 -5.73 5.42
N ARG A 110 -3.87 -6.54 5.25
CA ARG A 110 -3.74 -7.85 4.57
C ARG A 110 -3.27 -7.70 3.13
N LEU A 111 -3.86 -6.75 2.40
CA LEU A 111 -3.46 -6.44 1.03
C LEU A 111 -1.97 -6.05 0.96
N TRP A 112 -1.49 -5.24 1.89
CA TRP A 112 -0.08 -4.87 1.95
C TRP A 112 0.81 -6.11 2.11
N LEU A 113 0.51 -6.98 3.08
CA LEU A 113 1.30 -8.20 3.28
C LEU A 113 1.27 -9.12 2.05
N VAL A 114 0.12 -9.23 1.38
CA VAL A 114 -0.03 -9.98 0.13
C VAL A 114 0.83 -9.40 -1.00
N ILE A 115 0.76 -8.08 -1.23
CA ILE A 115 1.56 -7.40 -2.26
C ILE A 115 3.03 -7.62 -1.99
N SER A 116 3.46 -7.41 -0.74
CA SER A 116 4.85 -7.63 -0.35
C SER A 116 5.31 -9.07 -0.60
N ALA A 117 4.44 -10.07 -0.42
CA ALA A 117 4.82 -11.47 -0.65
C ALA A 117 4.84 -11.82 -2.16
N VAL A 118 3.87 -11.32 -2.92
CA VAL A 118 3.70 -11.63 -4.35
C VAL A 118 4.71 -10.89 -5.22
N ASP A 119 5.13 -9.70 -4.82
CA ASP A 119 6.11 -8.90 -5.56
C ASP A 119 7.56 -9.16 -5.12
N THR A 120 7.79 -9.87 -4.00
CA THR A 120 9.15 -10.32 -3.59
C THR A 120 9.73 -11.45 -4.44
N ASP A 121 8.98 -12.03 -5.39
CA ASP A 121 9.55 -12.94 -6.37
C ASP A 121 10.32 -12.18 -7.47
N TYR A 122 11.57 -11.88 -7.12
CA TYR A 122 12.78 -11.89 -7.96
C TYR A 122 12.60 -11.61 -9.46
N PHE A 123 13.06 -10.43 -9.87
CA PHE A 123 13.84 -10.27 -11.11
C PHE A 123 15.26 -9.87 -10.76
#